data_AF-A0A3M2HTY0-F1
#
_entry.id   AF-A0A3M2HTY0-F1
#
_cell.length_a   1.000
_cell.length_b   1.000
_cell.length_c   1.000
_cell.angle_alpha   90.00
_cell.angle_beta   90.00
_cell.angle_gamma   90.00
#
_symmetry.space_group_name_H-M   'P 1'
#
loop_
_entity.id
_entity.type
_entity.pdbx_description
1 polymer ?
#
loop_
_entity_poly.entity_id
_entity_poly.type
_entity_poly.pdbx_seq_one_letter_code
_entity_poly.pdbx_strand_id
1 'polypeptide(L)'
;MVNDDDTRSEFDRILAASGGLETLIAELRQQTRETQAAIRATREREEVRFKQAMTALFQEQQRRTEMALRPKIARAWQALVVLAGVGVLVFGGFLLLLGRANDRLRVAEARADAAEVRAEVREASRHVEITSCGGRPCIRIDRNAPTWKRGSGEYILVDGKPGKETGKRR
;
A
#
# COMPACT_ATOMS: atom_id res chain seq x y z
N MET A 1 99.82 -8.92 -36.24
CA MET A 1 99.72 -7.45 -36.08
C MET A 1 98.32 -7.08 -36.51
N VAL A 2 97.46 -6.74 -35.56
CA VAL A 2 96.08 -6.30 -35.84
C VAL A 2 96.15 -4.85 -36.31
N ASN A 3 95.45 -4.53 -37.39
CA ASN A 3 95.53 -3.25 -38.08
C ASN A 3 94.63 -2.22 -37.37
N ASP A 4 95.22 -1.42 -36.48
CA ASP A 4 94.54 -0.40 -35.62
C ASP A 4 93.70 0.61 -36.44
N ASP A 5 94.10 0.86 -37.69
CA ASP A 5 93.45 1.81 -38.61
C ASP A 5 92.07 1.34 -39.08
N ASP A 6 91.91 0.04 -39.31
CA ASP A 6 90.64 -0.53 -39.79
C ASP A 6 89.55 -0.41 -38.72
N THR A 7 89.93 -0.70 -37.46
CA THR A 7 89.02 -0.56 -36.31
C THR A 7 88.57 0.89 -36.09
N ARG A 8 89.45 1.89 -36.26
CA ARG A 8 89.07 3.30 -36.11
C ARG A 8 88.06 3.76 -37.15
N SER A 9 88.23 3.31 -38.40
CA SER A 9 87.32 3.68 -39.49
C SER A 9 85.90 3.11 -39.31
N GLU A 10 85.78 1.90 -38.75
CA GLU A 10 84.50 1.28 -38.40
C GLU A 10 83.82 2.01 -37.23
N PHE A 11 84.57 2.42 -36.21
CA PHE A 11 84.03 3.22 -35.10
C PHE A 11 83.54 4.60 -35.57
N ASP A 12 84.27 5.29 -36.45
CA ASP A 12 83.85 6.59 -37.00
C ASP A 12 82.56 6.47 -37.81
N ARG A 13 82.37 5.37 -38.56
CA ARG A 13 81.12 5.09 -39.29
C ARG A 13 79.94 4.83 -38.35
N ILE A 14 80.16 4.08 -37.26
CA ILE A 14 79.10 3.80 -36.27
C ILE A 14 78.71 5.08 -35.53
N LEU A 15 79.68 5.92 -35.16
CA LEU A 15 79.43 7.21 -34.49
C LEU A 15 78.69 8.19 -35.40
N ALA A 16 79.05 8.24 -36.69
CA ALA A 16 78.33 9.05 -37.68
C ALA A 16 76.88 8.53 -37.90
N ALA A 17 76.69 7.21 -37.93
CA ALA A 17 75.36 6.61 -38.04
C ALA A 17 74.47 6.90 -36.83
N SER A 18 75.02 6.93 -35.61
CA SER A 18 74.26 7.31 -34.40
C SER A 18 73.83 8.78 -34.41
N GLY A 19 74.70 9.69 -34.84
CA GLY A 19 74.35 11.12 -34.95
C GLY A 19 73.26 11.38 -35.99
N GLY A 20 73.27 10.64 -37.11
CA GLY A 20 72.19 10.66 -38.11
C GLY A 20 70.86 10.12 -37.57
N LEU A 21 70.90 9.15 -36.64
CA LEU A 21 69.69 8.61 -36.03
C LEU A 21 69.04 9.60 -35.04
N GLU A 22 69.86 10.30 -34.25
CA GLU A 22 69.39 11.29 -33.28
C GLU A 22 68.67 12.47 -33.96
N THR A 23 69.20 12.92 -35.10
CA THR A 23 68.59 13.98 -35.91
C THR A 23 67.26 13.52 -36.52
N LEU A 24 67.19 12.31 -37.06
CA LEU A 24 65.93 11.72 -37.54
C LEU A 24 64.88 11.59 -36.43
N ILE A 25 65.28 11.17 -35.23
CA ILE A 25 64.38 11.06 -34.07
C ILE A 25 63.89 12.44 -33.64
N ALA A 26 64.75 13.47 -33.65
CA ALA A 26 64.35 14.84 -33.36
C ALA A 26 63.32 15.37 -34.37
N GLU A 27 63.53 15.09 -35.66
CA GLU A 27 62.64 15.50 -36.74
C GLU A 27 61.29 14.76 -36.70
N LEU A 28 61.30 13.45 -36.46
CA LEU A 28 60.08 12.67 -36.22
C LEU A 28 59.30 13.17 -35.00
N ARG A 29 59.97 13.51 -33.90
CA ARG A 29 59.31 14.09 -32.72
C ARG A 29 58.69 15.44 -33.00
N GLN A 30 59.34 16.27 -33.81
CA GLN A 30 58.82 17.57 -34.21
C GLN A 30 57.59 17.42 -35.10
N GLN A 31 57.67 16.54 -36.11
CA GLN A 31 56.55 16.21 -36.99
C GLN A 31 55.37 15.57 -36.23
N THR A 32 55.65 14.77 -35.20
CA THR A 32 54.60 14.16 -34.34
C THR A 32 53.89 15.21 -33.48
N ARG A 33 54.60 16.25 -33.02
CA ARG A 33 53.99 17.34 -32.22
C ARG A 33 53.09 18.22 -33.07
N GLU A 34 53.50 18.54 -34.28
CA GLU A 34 52.70 19.32 -35.23
C GLU A 34 51.43 18.57 -35.66
N THR A 35 51.56 17.27 -35.95
CA THR A 35 50.41 16.42 -36.27
C THR A 35 49.49 16.22 -35.07
N GLN A 36 50.00 16.06 -33.84
CA GLN A 36 49.16 16.01 -32.64
C GLN A 36 48.39 17.31 -32.39
N ALA A 37 48.98 18.48 -32.65
CA ALA A 37 48.29 19.76 -32.52
C ALA A 37 47.16 19.90 -33.56
N ALA A 38 47.41 19.47 -34.81
CA ALA A 38 46.40 19.44 -35.86
C ALA A 38 45.25 18.47 -35.54
N ILE A 39 45.56 17.28 -34.98
CA ILE A 39 44.56 16.27 -34.61
C ILE A 39 43.68 16.72 -33.43
N ARG A 40 44.23 17.48 -32.47
CA ARG A 40 43.43 18.02 -31.35
C ARG A 40 42.42 19.06 -31.84
N ALA A 41 42.84 19.94 -32.75
CA ALA A 41 41.95 20.94 -33.34
C ALA A 41 40.84 20.33 -34.22
N THR A 42 41.08 19.16 -34.84
CA THR A 42 40.04 18.44 -35.59
C THR A 42 39.08 17.67 -34.67
N ARG A 43 39.59 17.02 -33.62
CA ARG A 43 38.79 16.29 -32.61
C ARG A 43 37.71 17.17 -31.97
N GLU A 44 38.03 18.39 -31.57
CA GLU A 44 37.05 19.29 -30.94
C GLU A 44 35.89 19.65 -31.88
N ARG A 45 36.19 19.86 -33.18
CA ARG A 45 35.17 20.16 -34.20
C ARG A 45 34.31 18.94 -34.51
N GLU A 46 34.90 17.76 -34.52
CA GLU A 46 34.18 16.50 -34.70
C GLU A 46 33.31 16.16 -33.49
N GLU A 47 33.77 16.44 -32.27
CA GLU A 47 32.99 16.22 -31.05
C GLU A 47 31.73 17.08 -30.98
N VAL A 48 31.81 18.37 -31.37
CA VAL A 48 30.62 19.24 -31.41
C VAL A 48 29.61 18.75 -32.44
N ARG A 49 30.09 18.36 -33.64
CA ARG A 49 29.21 17.80 -34.68
C ARG A 49 28.62 16.45 -34.26
N PHE A 50 29.41 15.60 -33.61
CA PHE A 50 28.95 14.31 -33.10
C PHE A 50 27.92 14.48 -31.99
N LYS A 51 28.14 15.40 -31.04
CA LYS A 51 27.18 15.73 -29.99
C LYS A 51 25.88 16.26 -30.59
N GLN A 52 25.95 17.18 -31.56
CA GLN A 52 24.76 17.67 -32.27
C GLN A 52 24.04 16.54 -33.00
N ALA A 53 24.75 15.69 -33.76
CA ALA A 53 24.16 14.56 -34.47
C ALA A 53 23.52 13.55 -33.50
N MET A 54 24.19 13.24 -32.39
CA MET A 54 23.65 12.38 -31.33
C MET A 54 22.40 12.97 -30.70
N THR A 55 22.38 14.26 -30.37
CA THR A 55 21.17 14.90 -29.83
C THR A 55 20.01 14.89 -30.82
N ALA A 56 20.28 15.11 -32.11
CA ALA A 56 19.25 15.03 -33.15
C ALA A 56 18.70 13.59 -33.29
N LEU A 57 19.58 12.58 -33.28
CA LEU A 57 19.19 11.18 -33.33
C LEU A 57 18.39 10.74 -32.09
N PHE A 58 18.78 11.21 -30.90
CA PHE A 58 18.05 10.96 -29.65
C PHE A 58 16.68 11.62 -29.65
N GLN A 59 16.57 12.87 -30.12
CA GLN A 59 15.27 13.53 -30.26
C GLN A 59 14.37 12.81 -31.25
N GLU A 60 14.93 12.29 -32.34
CA GLU A 60 14.16 11.54 -33.32
C GLU A 60 13.74 10.16 -32.81
N GLN A 61 14.61 9.46 -32.07
CA GLN A 61 14.24 8.24 -31.36
C GLN A 61 13.18 8.49 -30.28
N GLN A 62 13.32 9.55 -29.48
CA GLN A 62 12.33 9.92 -28.47
C GLN A 62 10.98 10.25 -29.09
N ARG A 63 10.93 10.98 -30.20
CA ARG A 63 9.66 11.22 -30.90
C ARG A 63 8.99 9.94 -31.38
N ARG A 64 9.77 8.98 -31.90
CA ARG A 64 9.23 7.67 -32.32
C ARG A 64 8.75 6.84 -31.13
N THR A 65 9.48 6.85 -30.01
CA THR A 65 9.08 6.12 -28.81
C THR A 65 7.88 6.78 -28.14
N GLU A 66 7.84 8.10 -28.00
CA GLU A 66 6.70 8.83 -27.44
C GLU A 66 5.40 8.61 -28.24
N MET A 67 5.48 8.59 -29.58
CA MET A 67 4.33 8.29 -30.43
C MET A 67 3.85 6.83 -30.31
N ALA A 68 4.78 5.88 -30.10
CA ALA A 68 4.44 4.47 -29.90
C ALA A 68 3.98 4.15 -28.46
N LEU A 69 4.41 4.92 -27.46
CA LEU A 69 4.14 4.67 -26.05
C LEU A 69 2.87 5.36 -25.55
N ARG A 70 2.53 6.57 -26.03
CA ARG A 70 1.29 7.27 -25.64
C ARG A 70 0.02 6.41 -25.75
N PRO A 71 -0.25 5.70 -26.86
CA PRO A 71 -1.46 4.90 -26.95
C PRO A 71 -1.43 3.67 -26.04
N LYS A 72 -0.25 3.10 -25.76
CA LYS A 72 -0.09 1.98 -24.84
C LYS A 72 -0.31 2.40 -23.38
N ILE A 73 0.24 3.55 -22.99
CA ILE A 73 0.06 4.13 -21.66
C ILE A 73 -1.40 4.53 -21.44
N ALA A 74 -2.05 5.15 -22.44
CA ALA A 74 -3.47 5.48 -22.36
C ALA A 74 -4.35 4.23 -22.18
N ARG A 75 -4.08 3.15 -22.93
CA ARG A 75 -4.77 1.86 -22.73
C ARG A 75 -4.50 1.24 -21.36
N ALA A 76 -3.26 1.32 -20.87
CA ALA A 76 -2.91 0.81 -19.54
C ALA A 76 -3.67 1.55 -18.43
N TRP A 77 -3.79 2.87 -18.54
CA TRP A 77 -4.58 3.68 -17.61
C TRP A 77 -6.08 3.37 -17.71
N GLN A 78 -6.63 3.18 -18.91
CA GLN A 78 -8.02 2.74 -19.07
C GLN A 78 -8.26 1.37 -18.41
N ALA A 79 -7.35 0.42 -18.59
CA ALA A 79 -7.43 -0.89 -17.95
C ALA A 79 -7.37 -0.78 -16.41
N LEU A 80 -6.49 0.07 -15.88
CA LEU A 80 -6.39 0.36 -14.45
C LEU A 80 -7.68 0.95 -13.88
N VAL A 81 -8.28 1.93 -14.58
CA VAL A 81 -9.54 2.56 -14.14
C VAL A 81 -10.69 1.55 -14.14
N VAL A 82 -10.80 0.72 -15.18
CA VAL A 82 -11.83 -0.33 -15.24
C VAL A 82 -11.63 -1.34 -14.11
N LEU A 83 -10.40 -1.79 -13.88
CA LEU A 83 -10.08 -2.80 -12.87
C LEU A 83 -10.32 -2.26 -11.45
N ALA A 84 -9.94 -1.00 -11.20
CA ALA A 84 -10.25 -0.31 -9.95
C ALA A 84 -11.76 -0.14 -9.75
N GLY A 85 -12.49 0.27 -10.80
CA GLY A 85 -13.94 0.42 -10.75
C GLY A 85 -14.66 -0.89 -10.43
N VAL A 86 -14.26 -1.99 -11.06
CA VAL A 86 -14.78 -3.34 -10.74
C VAL A 86 -14.45 -3.71 -9.29
N GLY A 87 -13.21 -3.46 -8.85
CA GLY A 87 -12.81 -3.70 -7.46
C GLY A 87 -13.69 -2.96 -6.44
N VAL A 88 -13.94 -1.67 -6.68
CA VAL A 88 -14.82 -0.85 -5.82
C VAL A 88 -16.26 -1.39 -5.84
N LEU A 89 -16.77 -1.81 -7.01
CA LEU A 89 -18.14 -2.29 -7.15
C LEU A 89 -18.34 -3.64 -6.43
N VAL A 90 -17.38 -4.56 -6.57
CA VAL A 90 -17.39 -5.84 -5.86
C VAL A 90 -17.23 -5.64 -4.36
N PHE A 91 -16.26 -4.83 -3.94
CA PHE A 91 -15.99 -4.59 -2.52
C PHE A 91 -17.13 -3.83 -1.83
N GLY A 92 -17.65 -2.79 -2.49
CA GLY A 92 -18.82 -2.04 -2.03
C GLY A 92 -20.08 -2.90 -1.97
N GLY A 93 -20.32 -3.72 -3.00
CA GLY A 93 -21.43 -4.68 -3.02
C GLY A 93 -21.33 -5.71 -1.89
N PHE A 94 -20.13 -6.25 -1.64
CA PHE A 94 -19.87 -7.20 -0.56
C PHE A 94 -20.11 -6.60 0.82
N LEU A 95 -19.60 -5.39 1.08
CA LEU A 95 -19.85 -4.67 2.34
C LEU A 95 -21.34 -4.36 2.55
N LEU A 96 -22.05 -3.99 1.48
CA LEU A 96 -23.48 -3.72 1.55
C LEU A 96 -24.28 -5.00 1.88
N LEU A 97 -23.90 -6.13 1.27
CA LEU A 97 -24.46 -7.45 1.57
C LEU A 97 -24.22 -7.86 3.03
N LEU A 98 -22.99 -7.65 3.55
CA LEU A 98 -22.67 -7.90 4.95
C LEU A 98 -23.48 -7.01 5.89
N GLY A 99 -23.62 -5.72 5.59
CA GLY A 99 -24.45 -4.80 6.36
C GLY A 99 -25.91 -5.26 6.42
N ARG A 100 -26.48 -5.63 5.28
CA ARG A 100 -27.85 -6.18 5.19
C ARG A 100 -28.02 -7.47 5.98
N ALA A 101 -27.03 -8.36 5.94
CA ALA A 101 -27.05 -9.60 6.73
C ALA A 101 -26.99 -9.31 8.23
N ASN A 102 -26.14 -8.37 8.63
CA ASN A 102 -25.99 -7.97 10.02
C ASN A 102 -27.27 -7.30 10.56
N ASP A 103 -27.91 -6.44 9.78
CA ASP A 103 -29.19 -5.82 10.16
C ASP A 103 -30.30 -6.87 10.31
N ARG A 104 -30.33 -7.89 9.43
CA ARG A 104 -31.26 -9.02 9.54
C ARG A 104 -31.04 -9.81 10.82
N LEU A 105 -29.79 -10.06 11.20
CA LEU A 105 -29.47 -10.73 12.47
C LEU A 105 -29.90 -9.88 13.66
N ARG A 106 -29.57 -8.58 13.70
CA ARG A 106 -29.96 -7.70 14.81
C ARG A 106 -31.48 -7.61 15.00
N VAL A 107 -32.24 -7.60 13.90
CA VAL A 107 -33.71 -7.61 13.96
C VAL A 107 -34.23 -8.96 14.46
N ALA A 108 -33.57 -10.07 14.12
CA ALA A 108 -33.93 -11.39 14.63
C ALA A 108 -33.62 -11.53 16.13
N GLU A 109 -32.45 -11.07 16.56
CA GLU A 109 -32.05 -10.98 17.98
C GLU A 109 -33.03 -10.13 18.78
N ALA A 110 -33.34 -8.92 18.32
CA ALA A 110 -34.29 -8.04 18.99
C ALA A 110 -35.70 -8.65 19.12
N ARG A 111 -36.10 -9.52 18.17
CA ARG A 111 -37.36 -10.27 18.24
C ARG A 111 -37.28 -11.46 19.20
N ALA A 112 -36.13 -12.11 19.31
CA ALA A 112 -35.89 -13.18 20.27
C ALA A 112 -35.88 -12.62 21.70
N ASP A 113 -35.15 -11.54 21.95
CA ASP A 113 -35.12 -10.84 23.24
C ASP A 113 -36.52 -10.36 23.65
N ALA A 114 -37.27 -9.77 22.70
CA ALA A 114 -38.64 -9.35 22.96
C ALA A 114 -39.59 -10.53 23.24
N ALA A 115 -39.32 -11.71 22.68
CA ALA A 115 -40.11 -12.91 22.95
C ALA A 115 -39.76 -13.52 24.33
N GLU A 116 -38.49 -13.50 24.72
CA GLU A 116 -38.02 -13.93 26.04
C GLU A 116 -38.60 -13.04 27.16
N VAL A 117 -38.48 -11.72 27.03
CA VAL A 117 -39.08 -10.77 27.98
C VAL A 117 -40.60 -10.94 28.05
N ARG A 118 -41.28 -11.18 26.93
CA ARG A 118 -42.73 -11.46 26.96
C ARG A 118 -43.07 -12.78 27.64
N ALA A 119 -42.21 -13.79 27.54
CA ALA A 119 -42.40 -15.06 28.24
C ALA A 119 -42.20 -14.89 29.75
N GLU A 120 -41.14 -14.19 30.18
CA GLU A 120 -40.90 -13.84 31.58
C GLU A 120 -42.04 -13.00 32.17
N VAL A 121 -42.47 -11.95 31.45
CA VAL A 121 -43.61 -11.12 31.88
C VAL A 121 -44.90 -11.92 31.92
N ARG A 122 -45.11 -12.86 30.98
CA ARG A 122 -46.29 -13.72 30.98
C ARG A 122 -46.27 -14.69 32.17
N GLU A 123 -45.11 -15.25 32.49
CA GLU A 123 -44.92 -16.12 33.66
C GLU A 123 -45.13 -15.36 34.98
N ALA A 124 -44.60 -14.14 35.09
CA ALA A 124 -44.85 -13.24 36.21
C ALA A 124 -46.33 -12.84 36.30
N SER A 125 -46.98 -12.54 35.18
CA SER A 125 -48.40 -12.16 35.13
C SER A 125 -49.36 -13.31 35.44
N ARG A 126 -48.94 -14.58 35.27
CA ARG A 126 -49.78 -15.73 35.67
C ARG A 126 -50.01 -15.79 37.19
N HIS A 127 -49.13 -15.18 37.96
CA HIS A 127 -49.25 -15.06 39.42
C HIS A 127 -50.12 -13.86 39.84
N VAL A 128 -50.52 -13.02 38.88
CA VAL A 128 -51.32 -11.83 39.11
C VAL A 128 -52.60 -11.93 38.28
N GLU A 129 -53.72 -12.26 38.91
CA GLU A 129 -55.01 -12.13 38.23
C GLU A 129 -55.32 -10.63 38.06
N ILE A 130 -55.11 -10.12 36.84
CA ILE A 130 -55.52 -8.77 36.47
C ILE A 130 -57.02 -8.82 36.19
N THR A 131 -57.81 -8.25 37.08
CA THR A 131 -59.28 -8.16 36.96
C THR A 131 -59.67 -6.72 36.63
N SER A 132 -60.81 -6.51 35.97
CA SER A 132 -61.33 -5.15 35.76
C SER A 132 -62.22 -4.77 36.92
N CYS A 133 -61.83 -3.80 37.74
CA CYS A 133 -62.77 -3.13 38.65
C CYS A 133 -63.29 -1.87 37.98
N GLY A 134 -64.55 -1.85 37.56
CA GLY A 134 -65.21 -0.63 37.08
C GLY A 134 -64.49 0.04 35.90
N GLY A 135 -63.91 -0.73 34.97
CA GLY A 135 -63.25 -0.20 33.78
C GLY A 135 -61.77 0.19 33.97
N ARG A 136 -61.19 0.00 35.16
CA ARG A 136 -59.75 0.20 35.42
C ARG A 136 -59.07 -1.15 35.72
N PRO A 137 -57.84 -1.39 35.24
CA PRO A 137 -57.12 -2.62 35.55
C PRO A 137 -56.77 -2.66 37.03
N CYS A 138 -57.20 -3.72 37.72
CA CYS A 138 -56.90 -4.02 39.11
C CYS A 138 -56.09 -5.31 39.19
N ILE A 139 -55.20 -5.38 40.18
CA ILE A 139 -54.38 -6.57 40.45
C ILE A 139 -54.99 -7.28 41.67
N ARG A 140 -55.49 -8.52 41.48
CA ARG A 140 -55.96 -9.35 42.60
C ARG A 140 -54.76 -10.02 43.26
N ILE A 141 -54.38 -9.51 44.42
CA ILE A 141 -53.31 -10.03 45.27
C ILE A 141 -53.88 -11.14 46.17
N ASP A 142 -53.20 -12.27 46.26
CA ASP A 142 -53.50 -13.31 47.26
C ASP A 142 -53.27 -12.74 48.67
N ARG A 143 -54.25 -12.90 49.55
CA ARG A 143 -54.22 -12.35 50.93
C ARG A 143 -53.13 -12.98 51.79
N ASN A 144 -52.59 -14.12 51.38
CA ASN A 144 -51.50 -14.81 52.08
C ASN A 144 -50.10 -14.46 51.53
N ALA A 145 -49.99 -13.59 50.53
CA ALA A 145 -48.69 -13.19 50.00
C ALA A 145 -47.95 -12.29 51.01
N PRO A 146 -46.67 -12.57 51.31
CA PRO A 146 -45.89 -11.76 52.24
C PRO A 146 -45.71 -10.33 51.68
N THR A 147 -46.24 -9.33 52.39
CA THR A 147 -46.09 -7.93 52.03
C THR A 147 -44.94 -7.28 52.78
N TRP A 148 -44.18 -6.42 52.11
CA TRP A 148 -43.13 -5.62 52.74
C TRP A 148 -43.43 -4.13 52.58
N LYS A 149 -43.32 -3.39 53.69
CA LYS A 149 -43.53 -1.94 53.71
C LYS A 149 -42.19 -1.23 53.66
N ARG A 150 -42.02 -0.35 52.67
CA ARG A 150 -40.84 0.52 52.57
C ARG A 150 -41.30 1.95 52.28
N GLY A 151 -41.07 2.84 53.24
CA GLY A 151 -41.58 4.22 53.18
C GLY A 151 -43.11 4.25 53.28
N SER A 152 -43.76 5.01 52.40
CA SER A 152 -45.22 5.12 52.31
C SER A 152 -45.88 4.07 51.38
N GLY A 153 -45.11 3.14 50.83
CA GLY A 153 -45.59 2.11 49.90
C GLY A 153 -45.57 0.69 50.49
N GLU A 154 -46.57 -0.12 50.12
CA GLU A 154 -46.64 -1.55 50.40
C GLU A 154 -46.34 -2.33 49.11
N TYR A 155 -45.41 -3.29 49.19
CA TYR A 155 -44.88 -4.04 48.06
C TYR A 155 -45.06 -5.54 48.29
N ILE A 156 -45.21 -6.31 47.22
CA ILE A 156 -45.38 -7.77 47.25
C ILE A 156 -44.35 -8.39 46.32
N LEU A 157 -43.65 -9.41 46.81
CA LEU A 157 -42.63 -10.11 46.04
C LEU A 157 -43.31 -11.12 45.12
N VAL A 158 -43.17 -10.93 43.81
CA VAL A 158 -43.68 -11.85 42.78
C VAL A 158 -42.50 -12.67 42.24
N ASP A 159 -41.94 -13.56 43.07
CA ASP A 159 -40.88 -14.48 42.67
C ASP A 159 -41.44 -15.90 42.52
N GLY A 160 -41.06 -16.59 41.44
CA GLY A 160 -41.57 -17.90 41.04
C GLY A 160 -41.21 -19.09 41.94
N LYS A 161 -40.75 -18.89 43.19
CA LYS A 161 -40.62 -19.94 44.21
C LYS A 161 -40.86 -19.39 45.61
N PRO A 162 -41.70 -20.05 46.44
CA PRO A 162 -41.84 -19.67 47.84
C PRO A 162 -40.52 -19.95 48.56
N GLY A 163 -39.87 -18.89 49.04
CA GLY A 163 -38.79 -19.00 50.01
C GLY A 163 -39.34 -19.69 51.25
N LYS A 164 -38.82 -20.88 51.56
CA LYS A 164 -39.19 -21.64 52.75
C LYS A 164 -38.98 -20.77 53.98
N GLU A 165 -40.04 -20.62 54.77
CA GLU A 165 -39.96 -20.05 56.10
C GLU A 165 -38.91 -20.80 56.93
N THR A 166 -37.98 -20.07 57.54
CA THR A 166 -37.27 -20.54 58.72
C THR A 166 -37.46 -19.52 59.83
N GLY A 167 -38.40 -19.84 60.72
CA GLY A 167 -38.56 -19.14 61.98
C GLY A 167 -37.33 -19.32 62.88
N LYS A 168 -36.91 -18.22 63.50
CA LYS A 168 -36.49 -18.10 64.90
C LYS A 168 -36.03 -16.65 65.15
N ARG A 169 -36.88 -15.84 65.78
CA ARG A 169 -36.39 -14.81 66.70
C ARG A 169 -36.39 -15.43 68.09
N ARG A 170 -35.20 -15.55 68.66
CA ARG A 170 -34.99 -15.61 70.09
C ARG A 170 -34.34 -14.29 70.49
#